data_AF-A0A429AB25-F1
#
_entry.id   AF-A0A429AB25-F1
#
_cell.length_a   1.000
_cell.length_b   1.000
_cell.length_c   1.000
_cell.angle_alpha   90.00
_cell.angle_beta   90.00
_cell.angle_gamma   90.00
#
_symmetry.space_group_name_H-M   'P 1'
#
loop_
_entity.id
_entity.type
_entity.pdbx_description
1 polymer ?
#
loop_
_entity_poly.entity_id
_entity_poly.type
_entity_poly.pdbx_seq_one_letter_code
_entity_poly.pdbx_strand_id
1 'polypeptide(L)'
;MPIKIYRAPEDHDFEEVAWLSDGIWSLPHQVDELEIWLTDNQDTLKPDRYVADIGFSSRNDAMGGGGVVTPDMMRIMADLGISLHLSEYPAQNQS
;
A
#
# COMPACT_ATOMS: atom_id res chain seq x y z
N MET A 1 10.00 2.78 0.01
CA MET A 1 9.73 1.50 0.69
C MET A 1 8.54 0.89 -0.02
N PRO A 2 8.54 -0.41 -0.28
CA PRO A 2 7.30 -1.07 -0.65
C PRO A 2 6.38 -1.19 0.58
N ILE A 3 5.13 -1.53 0.36
CA ILE A 3 3.96 -1.05 1.11
C ILE A 3 4.08 -1.19 2.63
N LYS A 4 3.99 -0.06 3.36
CA LYS A 4 3.88 -0.07 4.83
C LYS A 4 2.45 0.14 5.26
N ILE A 5 1.92 -0.76 6.08
CA ILE A 5 0.59 -0.62 6.68
C ILE A 5 0.77 -0.32 8.16
N TYR A 6 0.19 0.78 8.62
CA TYR A 6 0.29 1.22 10.01
C TYR A 6 -1.00 1.84 10.50
N ARG A 7 -1.26 1.72 11.80
CA ARG A 7 -2.33 2.45 12.48
C ARG A 7 -1.83 3.84 12.87
N ALA A 8 -2.66 4.85 12.65
CA ALA A 8 -2.36 6.26 12.90
C ALA A 8 -3.48 6.93 13.74
N PRO A 9 -3.55 6.68 15.04
CA PRO A 9 -4.49 7.35 15.94
C PRO A 9 -4.10 8.83 16.11
N GLU A 10 -5.07 9.70 16.44
CA GLU A 10 -4.81 11.13 16.68
C GLU A 10 -3.88 11.39 17.90
N ASP A 11 -3.95 10.52 18.90
CA ASP A 11 -3.33 10.74 20.22
C ASP A 11 -2.20 9.75 20.58
N HIS A 12 -1.78 8.91 19.64
CA HIS A 12 -0.81 7.84 19.89
C HIS A 12 0.24 7.69 18.78
N ASP A 13 1.35 7.05 19.12
CA ASP A 13 2.39 6.69 18.16
C ASP A 13 1.86 5.74 17.08
N PHE A 14 2.48 5.80 15.91
CA PHE A 14 2.17 4.90 14.81
C PHE A 14 2.48 3.45 15.20
N GLU A 15 1.49 2.57 15.04
CA GLU A 15 1.64 1.14 15.26
C GLU A 15 1.82 0.44 13.92
N GLU A 16 2.91 -0.31 13.75
CA GLU A 16 3.15 -1.07 12.53
C GLU A 16 2.24 -2.31 12.49
N VAL A 17 1.55 -2.49 11.36
CA VAL A 17 0.62 -3.62 11.14
C VAL A 17 1.23 -4.64 10.17
N ALA A 18 1.78 -4.16 9.05
CA ALA A 18 2.39 -5.04 8.05
C ALA A 18 3.39 -4.28 7.18
N TRP A 19 4.29 -5.05 6.57
CA TRP A 19 5.20 -4.60 5.54
C TRP A 19 5.16 -5.59 4.37
N LEU A 20 4.81 -5.10 3.18
CA LEU A 20 4.60 -5.94 1.98
C LEU A 20 5.61 -5.58 0.89
N SER A 21 5.83 -6.53 -0.01
CA SER A 21 6.55 -6.34 -1.28
C SER A 21 7.98 -5.80 -1.14
N ASP A 22 8.71 -6.11 -0.07
CA ASP A 22 10.05 -5.55 0.19
C ASP A 22 10.99 -5.65 -1.04
N GLY A 23 11.76 -4.59 -1.29
CA GLY A 23 12.56 -4.40 -2.50
C GLY A 23 11.80 -4.16 -3.83
N ILE A 24 10.47 -4.32 -3.90
CA ILE A 24 9.69 -4.16 -5.14
C ILE A 24 9.13 -2.74 -5.25
N TRP A 25 9.60 -1.97 -6.23
CA TRP A 25 9.19 -0.57 -6.48
C TRP A 25 8.19 -0.39 -7.63
N SER A 26 7.67 -1.51 -8.14
CA SER A 26 6.73 -1.55 -9.26
C SER A 26 5.29 -1.41 -8.74
N LEU A 27 4.68 -0.24 -8.93
CA LEU A 27 3.32 0.05 -8.48
C LEU A 27 2.27 -1.01 -8.86
N PRO A 28 2.24 -1.56 -10.10
CA PRO A 28 1.30 -2.64 -10.43
C PRO A 28 1.42 -3.86 -9.51
N HIS A 29 2.65 -4.34 -9.30
CA HIS A 29 2.91 -5.51 -8.45
C HIS A 29 2.54 -5.21 -6.99
N GLN A 30 2.87 -4.01 -6.51
CA GLN A 30 2.52 -3.60 -5.15
C GLN A 30 1.00 -3.59 -4.94
N VAL A 31 0.24 -3.12 -5.92
CA VAL A 31 -1.24 -3.12 -5.83
C VAL A 31 -1.80 -4.55 -5.81
N ASP A 32 -1.25 -5.47 -6.59
CA ASP A 32 -1.65 -6.89 -6.56
C ASP A 32 -1.40 -7.52 -5.17
N GLU A 33 -0.22 -7.27 -4.58
CA GLU A 33 0.12 -7.76 -3.24
C GLU A 33 -0.74 -7.13 -2.14
N LEU A 34 -1.11 -5.85 -2.30
CA LEU A 34 -2.06 -5.21 -1.39
C LEU A 34 -3.45 -5.84 -1.47
N GLU A 35 -3.92 -6.20 -2.67
CA GLU A 35 -5.22 -6.85 -2.85
C GLU A 35 -5.29 -8.20 -2.13
N ILE A 36 -4.22 -9.00 -2.27
CA ILE A 36 -4.09 -10.29 -1.55
C ILE A 36 -4.13 -10.04 -0.04
N TRP A 37 -3.32 -9.11 0.46
CA TRP A 37 -3.27 -8.82 1.90
C TRP A 37 -4.62 -8.32 2.44
N LEU A 38 -5.29 -7.41 1.72
CA LEU A 38 -6.62 -6.92 2.11
C LEU A 38 -7.63 -8.07 2.18
N THR A 39 -7.62 -8.94 1.18
CA THR A 39 -8.55 -10.08 1.11
C THR A 39 -8.33 -11.06 2.26
N ASP A 40 -7.08 -11.36 2.58
CA ASP A 40 -6.70 -12.30 3.65
C ASP A 40 -6.97 -11.76 5.06
N ASN A 41 -7.00 -10.43 5.23
CA ASN A 41 -7.10 -9.78 6.54
C ASN A 41 -8.45 -9.10 6.80
N GLN A 42 -9.35 -9.00 5.82
CA GLN A 42 -10.62 -8.26 5.96
C GLN A 42 -11.50 -8.76 7.11
N ASP A 43 -11.44 -10.05 7.46
CA ASP A 43 -12.26 -10.63 8.52
C ASP A 43 -11.61 -10.58 9.91
N THR A 44 -10.30 -10.36 9.99
CA THR A 44 -9.53 -10.41 11.25
C THR A 44 -9.05 -9.03 11.71
N LEU A 45 -8.77 -8.13 10.78
CA LEU A 45 -8.40 -6.76 11.08
C LEU A 45 -9.63 -5.99 11.56
N LYS A 46 -9.54 -5.39 12.74
CA LYS A 46 -10.63 -4.55 13.26
C LYS A 46 -10.61 -3.18 12.58
N PRO A 47 -11.77 -2.61 12.23
CA PRO A 47 -11.85 -1.24 11.72
C PRO A 47 -11.18 -0.23 12.66
N ASP A 48 -10.29 0.59 12.10
CA ASP A 48 -9.56 1.64 12.82
C ASP A 48 -8.96 2.64 11.80
N ARG A 49 -8.18 3.61 12.26
CA ARG A 49 -7.46 4.54 11.40
C ARG A 49 -6.14 3.95 10.92
N TYR A 50 -6.14 3.38 9.73
CA TYR A 50 -4.92 2.84 9.12
C TYR A 50 -4.49 3.67 7.91
N VAL A 51 -3.21 3.54 7.56
CA VAL A 51 -2.65 4.03 6.32
C VAL A 51 -1.90 2.88 5.65
N ALA A 52 -2.18 2.66 4.37
CA ALA A 52 -1.36 1.86 3.47
C ALA A 52 -0.49 2.82 2.64
N ASP A 53 0.79 2.93 2.99
CA ASP A 53 1.78 3.80 2.34
C ASP A 53 2.55 3.00 1.28
N ILE A 54 2.26 3.26 0.02
CA ILE A 54 2.92 2.65 -1.13
C ILE A 54 4.02 3.58 -1.62
N GLY A 55 5.27 3.20 -1.37
CA GLY A 55 6.42 3.83 -2.00
C GLY A 55 6.75 3.17 -3.34
N PHE A 56 6.66 3.91 -4.43
CA PHE A 56 6.95 3.42 -5.79
C PHE A 56 7.99 4.31 -6.47
N SER A 57 8.68 3.79 -7.48
CA SER A 57 9.61 4.58 -8.29
C SER A 57 9.12 4.70 -9.72
N SER A 58 9.35 5.85 -10.35
CA SER A 58 9.17 5.99 -11.80
C SER A 58 10.06 4.99 -12.53
N ARG A 59 9.47 4.28 -13.51
CA ARG A 59 10.21 3.33 -14.34
C ARG A 59 10.65 4.02 -15.62
N ASN A 60 11.96 4.03 -15.89
CA ASN A 60 12.53 4.65 -17.10
C ASN A 60 12.04 3.99 -18.40
N ASP A 61 11.50 2.77 -18.32
CA ASP A 61 10.94 2.00 -19.44
C ASP A 61 9.40 2.08 -19.53
N ALA A 62 8.73 2.89 -18.70
CA ALA A 62 7.27 2.96 -18.68
C ALA A 62 6.72 3.58 -19.98
N MET A 63 6.08 2.76 -20.82
CA MET A 63 5.25 3.20 -21.95
C MET A 63 3.76 3.33 -21.57
N GLY A 64 3.48 3.50 -20.28
CA GLY A 64 2.15 3.37 -19.68
C GLY A 64 2.05 2.10 -18.82
N GLY A 65 1.52 2.25 -17.61
CA GLY A 65 1.38 1.18 -16.63
C GLY A 65 1.16 1.76 -15.23
N GLY A 66 0.22 1.20 -14.48
CA GLY A 66 -0.11 1.60 -13.11
C GLY A 66 -0.78 0.45 -12.38
N GLY A 67 -0.88 0.54 -11.07
CA GLY A 67 -1.68 -0.40 -10.28
C GLY A 67 -3.16 -0.01 -10.33
N VAL A 68 -4.04 -1.01 -10.39
CA VAL A 68 -5.49 -0.80 -10.41
C VAL A 68 -6.06 -1.13 -9.04
N VAL A 69 -6.48 -0.11 -8.30
CA VAL A 69 -7.25 -0.32 -7.07
C VAL A 69 -8.68 -0.65 -7.48
N THR A 70 -9.10 -1.90 -7.26
CA THR A 70 -10.44 -2.36 -7.66
C THR A 70 -11.51 -1.81 -6.73
N PRO A 71 -12.80 -1.77 -7.15
CA PRO A 71 -13.90 -1.39 -6.26
C PRO A 71 -13.98 -2.25 -4.99
N ASP A 72 -13.60 -3.52 -5.07
CA ASP A 72 -13.59 -4.43 -3.93
C ASP A 72 -12.49 -4.05 -2.93
N MET A 73 -11.28 -3.73 -3.41
CA MET A 73 -10.23 -3.17 -2.55
C MET A 73 -10.69 -1.86 -1.90
N MET A 74 -11.31 -0.95 -2.66
CA MET A 74 -11.81 0.31 -2.12
C MET A 74 -12.85 0.09 -1.02
N ARG A 75 -13.74 -0.89 -1.20
CA ARG A 75 -14.74 -1.26 -0.19
C ARG A 75 -14.08 -1.82 1.07
N ILE A 76 -13.18 -2.79 0.94
CA ILE A 76 -12.46 -3.38 2.08
C ILE A 76 -11.69 -2.30 2.84
N MET A 77 -10.97 -1.43 2.12
CA MET A 77 -10.25 -0.31 2.74
C MET A 77 -11.19 0.65 3.46
N ALA A 78 -12.33 1.00 2.87
CA ALA A 78 -13.32 1.87 3.50
C ALA A 78 -13.92 1.24 4.76
N ASP A 79 -14.29 -0.04 4.70
CA ASP A 79 -14.88 -0.78 5.83
C ASP A 79 -13.88 -0.94 6.99
N LEU A 80 -12.58 -1.09 6.68
CA LEU A 80 -11.50 -1.20 7.66
C LEU A 80 -10.95 0.16 8.13
N GLY A 81 -11.28 1.26 7.46
CA GLY A 81 -10.74 2.60 7.75
C GLY A 81 -9.29 2.82 7.28
N ILE A 82 -8.89 2.15 6.19
CA ILE A 82 -7.57 2.28 5.57
C ILE A 82 -7.56 3.44 4.57
N SER A 83 -6.69 4.42 4.80
CA SER A 83 -6.34 5.44 3.80
C SER A 83 -5.18 4.97 2.92
N LEU A 84 -5.24 5.27 1.63
CA LEU A 84 -4.13 5.00 0.71
C LEU A 84 -3.22 6.23 0.60
N HIS A 85 -1.94 6.06 0.92
CA HIS A 85 -0.90 7.07 0.74
C HIS A 85 0.05 6.61 -0.37
N LEU A 86 0.30 7.48 -1.36
CA LEU A 86 1.12 7.16 -2.53
C LEU A 86 2.37 8.05 -2.53
N SER A 87 3.53 7.44 -2.32
CA SER A 87 4.81 8.12 -2.18
C SER A 87 5.71 7.81 -3.37
N GLU A 88 5.91 8.78 -4.27
CA GLU A 88 6.83 8.61 -5.39
C GLU A 88 8.29 8.86 -4.96
N TYR A 89 9.19 7.98 -5.38
CA TYR A 89 10.63 8.08 -5.18
C TYR A 89 11.37 8.19 -6.52
N PRO A 90 12.52 8.89 -6.56
CA PRO A 90 13.37 8.88 -7.75
C PRO A 90 13.75 7.46 -8.15
N ALA A 91 13.82 7.19 -9.45
CA ALA A 91 14.42 5.95 -9.95
C ALA A 91 15.80 5.78 -9.30
N GLN A 92 16.02 4.64 -8.63
CA GLN A 92 17.35 4.35 -8.10
C GLN A 92 18.29 4.23 -9.30
N ASN A 93 19.26 5.14 -9.41
CA ASN A 93 20.39 4.95 -10.32
C ASN A 93 21.04 3.63 -9.90
N GLN A 94 20.82 2.56 -10.68
CA GLN A 94 21.60 1.34 -10.57
C GLN A 94 23.00 1.70 -11.08
N SER A 95 23.85 2.18 -10.18
CA SER A 95 25.28 2.38 -10.40
C SER A 95 26.01 1.06 -10.42
#